data_AF-N1V024-F1
#
_entry.id   AF-N1V024-F1
#
_cell.length_a   1.000
_cell.length_b   1.000
_cell.length_c   1.000
_cell.angle_alpha   90.00
_cell.angle_beta   90.00
_cell.angle_gamma   90.00
#
_symmetry.space_group_name_H-M   'P 1'
#
loop_
_entity.id
_entity.type
_entity.pdbx_description
1 polymer ?
#
loop_
_entity_poly.entity_id
_entity_poly.type
_entity_poly.pdbx_seq_one_letter_code
_entity_poly.pdbx_strand_id
1 'polypeptide(L)' 'MNGAVKVVLAPDKFKGSLSAPEVAAALERGLLAAAPELEIVKVPVADGGEGT' A
#
# COMPACT_ATOMS: atom_id res chain seq x y z
N MET A 1 -21.02 -11.21 13.09
CA MET A 1 -20.51 -10.13 12.23
C MET A 1 -19.12 -10.53 11.81
N ASN A 2 -18.92 -11.09 10.62
CA ASN A 2 -17.58 -11.26 10.09
C ASN A 2 -17.35 -10.07 9.17
N GLY A 3 -16.90 -8.95 9.76
CA GLY A 3 -16.52 -7.78 8.98
C GLY A 3 -15.25 -8.10 8.20
N ALA A 4 -15.20 -7.72 6.92
CA ALA A 4 -13.99 -7.84 6.13
C ALA A 4 -12.81 -7.18 6.87
N VAL A 5 -11.66 -7.84 6.88
CA VAL A 5 -10.45 -7.29 7.51
C VAL A 5 -9.99 -6.12 6.67
N LYS A 6 -9.94 -4.94 7.27
CA LYS A 6 -9.49 -3.71 6.63
C LYS A 6 -7.99 -3.51 6.86
N VAL A 7 -7.26 -3.28 5.78
CA VAL A 7 -5.80 -3.09 5.78
C VAL A 7 -5.46 -1.72 5.21
N VAL A 8 -4.71 -0.93 5.98
CA VAL A 8 -4.18 0.36 5.53
C VAL A 8 -2.73 0.14 5.06
N LEU A 9 -2.48 0.45 3.79
CA LEU A 9 -1.15 0.45 3.19
C LEU A 9 -0.61 1.87 3.21
N ALA A 10 0.30 2.16 4.14
CA ALA A 10 0.98 3.45 4.24
C ALA A 10 2.49 3.36 3.95
N PRO A 11 2.91 2.89 2.76
CA PRO A 11 4.33 2.78 2.42
C PRO A 11 4.94 4.12 2.01
N ASP A 12 6.25 4.23 2.18
CA ASP A 12 7.09 5.22 1.52
C ASP A 12 7.73 4.62 0.25
N LYS A 13 8.38 5.46 -0.56
CA LYS A 13 9.13 5.07 -1.75
C LYS A 13 10.32 4.18 -1.40
N PHE A 14 10.65 3.29 -2.33
CA PHE A 14 11.95 2.63 -2.35
C PHE A 14 12.91 3.53 -3.13
N LYS A 15 13.81 4.22 -2.42
CA LYS A 15 14.71 5.23 -2.99
C LYS A 15 15.46 4.69 -4.21
N GLY A 16 15.31 5.36 -5.35
CA GLY A 16 15.94 4.97 -6.63
C GLY A 16 15.28 3.77 -7.33
N SER A 17 14.11 3.32 -6.86
CA SER A 17 13.37 2.19 -7.44
C SER A 17 11.89 2.56 -7.66
N LEU A 18 11.02 2.28 -6.69
CA LEU A 18 9.57 2.50 -6.80
C LEU A 18 9.15 3.73 -6.00
N SER A 19 8.28 4.55 -6.57
CA SER A 19 7.55 5.58 -5.84
C SER A 19 6.59 4.96 -4.79
N ALA A 20 6.21 5.72 -3.77
CA ALA A 20 5.29 5.24 -2.73
C ALA A 20 3.95 4.69 -3.30
N PRO A 21 3.32 5.31 -4.32
CA PRO A 21 2.13 4.75 -4.96
C PRO A 21 2.38 3.41 -5.66
N GLU A 22 3.55 3.21 -6.27
CA GLU A 22 3.91 1.95 -6.94
C GLU A 22 4.15 0.83 -5.93
N VAL A 23 4.78 1.15 -4.79
CA VAL A 23 4.90 0.21 -3.65
C VAL A 23 3.52 -0.17 -3.15
N ALA A 24 2.63 0.79 -2.91
CA ALA A 24 1.26 0.53 -2.45
C ALA A 24 0.48 -0.36 -3.44
N ALA A 25 0.63 -0.15 -4.74
CA ALA A 25 0.00 -0.98 -5.76
C ALA A 25 0.57 -2.41 -5.80
N ALA A 26 1.88 -2.58 -5.60
CA ALA A 26 2.49 -3.90 -5.54
C ALA A 26 2.01 -4.70 -4.32
N LEU A 27 1.92 -4.04 -3.16
CA LEU A 27 1.41 -4.63 -1.92
C LEU A 27 -0.07 -5.05 -2.06
N GLU A 28 -0.91 -4.17 -2.60
CA GLU A 28 -2.33 -4.47 -2.87
C GLU A 28 -2.50 -5.72 -3.74
N ARG A 29 -1.75 -5.82 -4.86
CA ARG A 29 -1.81 -7.00 -5.73
C ARG A 29 -1.43 -8.29 -5.01
N GLY A 30 -0.36 -8.26 -4.22
CA GLY A 30 0.09 -9.45 -3.47
C GLY A 30 -0.91 -9.86 -2.39
N LEU A 31 -1.46 -8.89 -1.65
CA LEU A 31 -2.44 -9.14 -0.60
C LEU A 31 -3.75 -9.69 -1.16
N LEU A 32 -4.30 -9.09 -2.21
CA LEU A 32 -5.54 -9.57 -2.82
C LEU A 32 -5.37 -10.90 -3.56
N ALA A 33 -4.17 -11.23 -4.02
CA ALA A 33 -3.89 -12.55 -4.58
C ALA A 33 -3.91 -13.66 -3.50
N ALA A 34 -3.53 -13.33 -2.25
CA ALA A 34 -3.51 -14.27 -1.14
C ALA A 34 -4.83 -14.31 -0.34
N ALA A 35 -5.49 -13.17 -0.20
CA ALA A 35 -6.73 -12.98 0.54
C ALA A 35 -7.63 -11.95 -0.20
N PRO A 36 -8.48 -12.41 -1.14
CA PRO A 36 -9.31 -11.54 -1.97
C PRO A 36 -10.38 -10.76 -1.19
N GLU A 37 -10.69 -11.15 0.04
CA GLU A 37 -11.70 -10.55 0.90
C GLU A 37 -11.22 -9.29 1.65
N LEU A 38 -9.94 -8.95 1.55
CA LEU A 38 -9.38 -7.78 2.24
C LEU A 38 -9.92 -6.47 1.68
N GLU A 39 -10.30 -5.55 2.57
CA GLU A 39 -10.58 -4.16 2.20
C GLU A 39 -9.27 -3.36 2.28
N ILE A 40 -8.71 -2.98 1.14
CA ILE A 40 -7.43 -2.25 1.07
C ILE A 40 -7.67 -0.75 0.97
N VAL A 41 -6.98 0.02 1.82
CA VAL A 41 -6.90 1.49 1.71
C VAL A 41 -5.44 1.88 1.54
N LYS A 42 -5.11 2.55 0.42
CA LYS A 42 -3.75 3.02 0.11
C LYS A 42 -3.58 4.47 0.54
N VAL A 43 -2.60 4.73 1.40
CA VAL A 43 -2.21 6.04 1.91
C VAL A 43 -0.70 6.20 1.75
N PRO A 44 -0.17 6.28 0.51
CA PRO A 44 1.26 6.47 0.30
C PRO A 44 1.75 7.70 1.05
N VAL A 45 2.85 7.56 1.79
CA VAL A 45 3.42 8.63 2.63
C VAL A 45 4.75 9.10 2.06
N ALA A 46 5.18 10.28 2.50
CA ALA A 46 6.50 10.83 2.26
C ALA A 46 6.98 11.54 3.53
N ASP A 47 8.29 11.56 3.74
CA ASP A 47 8.96 12.15 4.91
C ASP A 47 9.30 13.64 4.75
N GLY A 48 8.93 14.26 3.62
CA GLY A 48 9.24 15.65 3.30
C GLY A 48 10.56 15.86 2.54
N GLY A 49 11.26 14.80 2.12
CA GLY A 49 12.41 14.87 1.22
C GLY A 49 12.05 15.11 -0.25
N GLU A 50 13.03 15.07 -1.16
CA GLU A 50 12.78 15.22 -2.61
C GLU A 50 11.72 14.22 -3.12
N GLY A 51 10.69 14.73 -3.81
CA GLY A 51 9.57 13.95 -4.33
C GLY A 51 8.39 13.77 -3.37
N THR A 52 8.15 14.75 -2.50
CA THR A 52 6.92 14.92 -1.70
C THR A 52 5.87 15.69 -2.49
#